data_AF-A0A7J6RM90-F1
#
_entry.id   AF-A0A7J6RM90-F1
#
_cell.length_a   1.000
_cell.length_b   1.000
_cell.length_c   1.000
_cell.angle_alpha   90.00
_cell.angle_beta   90.00
_cell.angle_gamma   90.00
#
_symmetry.space_group_name_H-M   'P 1'
#
loop_
_entity.id
_entity.type
_entity.pdbx_description
1 polymer ?
#
loop_
_entity_poly.entity_id
_entity_poly.type
_entity_poly.pdbx_seq_one_letter_code
_entity_poly.pdbx_strand_id
1 'polypeptide(L)'
;RSRKQSLEKKVGEMMLAIQAGAGDPAETLSKLAEILDGGEMVAGILLRAAELARQEKSSAVALQGEKERLAEKLVKVEGENERLNDQLWEMKLSAAEGLSASRKEIEVYLRRSEASEVLNEELSARLSRLVKERRQQREYIKLLEASVARLGGQLRGHDRGLRICDGALHRREVDEQLVAFRRSTEFAAAERWDYSLASAAVG
;
A
#
# COMPACT_ATOMS: atom_id res chain seq x y z
N ARG A 1 -54.13 13.27 -90.56
CA ARG A 1 -54.16 12.51 -89.28
C ARG A 1 -54.29 13.52 -88.16
N SER A 2 -55.29 13.37 -87.29
CA SER A 2 -55.74 14.44 -86.40
C SER A 2 -54.81 14.63 -85.21
N ARG A 3 -54.68 15.87 -84.73
CA ARG A 3 -53.97 16.25 -83.50
C ARG A 3 -54.35 15.38 -82.29
N LYS A 4 -55.59 14.86 -82.30
CA LYS A 4 -56.14 13.91 -81.33
C LYS A 4 -55.35 12.59 -81.27
N GLN A 5 -55.06 11.95 -82.42
CA GLN A 5 -54.27 10.70 -82.45
C GLN A 5 -52.84 10.90 -81.93
N SER A 6 -52.24 12.07 -82.19
CA SER A 6 -50.90 12.38 -81.66
C SER A 6 -50.89 12.59 -80.15
N LEU A 7 -51.95 13.18 -79.58
CA LEU A 7 -52.10 13.35 -78.14
C LEU A 7 -52.39 12.01 -77.45
N GLU A 8 -53.27 11.17 -78.02
CA GLU A 8 -53.56 9.83 -77.51
C GLU A 8 -52.31 8.95 -77.47
N LYS A 9 -51.45 9.04 -78.50
CA LYS A 9 -50.16 8.34 -78.52
C LYS A 9 -49.22 8.81 -77.41
N LYS A 10 -49.06 10.12 -77.22
CA LYS A 10 -48.22 10.68 -76.13
C LYS A 10 -48.74 10.31 -74.75
N VAL A 11 -50.05 10.33 -74.54
CA VAL A 11 -50.66 9.91 -73.25
C VAL A 11 -50.40 8.43 -72.98
N GLY A 12 -50.50 7.58 -74.02
CA GLY A 12 -50.15 6.16 -73.91
C GLY A 12 -48.67 5.95 -73.54
N GLU A 13 -47.76 6.70 -74.17
CA GLU A 13 -46.32 6.67 -73.86
C GLU A 13 -46.03 7.14 -72.43
N MET A 14 -46.70 8.19 -71.94
CA MET A 14 -46.54 8.69 -70.55
C MET A 14 -47.03 7.68 -69.52
N MET A 15 -48.18 7.03 -69.76
CA MET A 15 -48.70 5.98 -68.89
C MET A 15 -47.75 4.79 -68.81
N LEU A 16 -47.16 4.38 -69.94
CA LEU A 16 -46.16 3.31 -69.98
C LEU A 16 -44.89 3.71 -69.23
N ALA A 17 -44.42 4.96 -69.34
CA ALA A 17 -43.28 5.46 -68.58
C ALA A 17 -43.52 5.44 -67.06
N ILE A 18 -44.73 5.81 -66.62
CA ILE A 18 -45.13 5.78 -65.21
C ILE A 18 -45.21 4.34 -64.68
N GLN A 19 -45.77 3.41 -65.46
CA GLN A 19 -45.85 2.01 -65.07
C GLN A 19 -44.48 1.33 -65.03
N ALA A 20 -43.63 1.61 -66.03
CA ALA A 20 -42.29 1.04 -66.10
C ALA A 20 -41.34 1.57 -65.03
N GLY A 21 -41.55 2.80 -64.56
CA GLY A 21 -40.75 3.45 -63.54
C GLY A 21 -41.30 3.34 -62.12
N ALA A 22 -42.32 2.50 -61.88
CA ALA A 22 -42.86 2.25 -60.55
C ALA A 22 -41.77 1.69 -59.61
N GLY A 23 -41.08 2.58 -58.88
CA GLY A 23 -39.94 2.27 -58.03
C GLY A 23 -38.70 3.15 -58.24
N ASP A 24 -38.60 3.85 -59.39
CA ASP A 24 -37.56 4.86 -59.63
C ASP A 24 -38.19 6.18 -60.15
N PRO A 25 -38.51 7.11 -59.23
CA PRO A 25 -39.09 8.41 -59.58
C PRO A 25 -38.21 9.22 -60.52
N ALA A 26 -36.87 9.10 -60.41
CA ALA A 26 -35.96 9.83 -61.27
C ALA A 26 -35.99 9.31 -62.70
N GLU A 27 -36.01 7.99 -62.88
CA GLU A 27 -36.15 7.37 -64.20
C GLU A 27 -37.51 7.68 -64.83
N THR A 28 -38.57 7.68 -64.02
CA THR A 28 -39.93 8.06 -64.44
C THR A 28 -39.98 9.52 -64.92
N LEU A 29 -39.44 10.45 -64.14
CA LEU A 29 -39.42 11.89 -64.47
C LEU A 29 -38.57 12.19 -65.70
N SER A 30 -37.44 11.49 -65.88
CA SER A 30 -36.57 11.63 -67.06
C SER A 30 -37.27 11.15 -68.34
N LYS A 31 -37.94 9.99 -68.30
CA LYS A 31 -38.72 9.47 -69.44
C LYS A 31 -39.93 10.34 -69.77
N LEU A 32 -40.60 10.91 -68.76
CA LEU A 32 -41.70 11.86 -68.97
C LEU A 32 -41.22 13.16 -69.63
N ALA A 33 -40.01 13.64 -69.31
CA ALA A 33 -39.42 14.80 -69.96
C ALA A 33 -39.15 14.56 -71.46
N GLU A 34 -38.65 13.37 -71.82
CA GLU A 34 -38.40 12.95 -73.22
C GLU A 34 -39.68 12.90 -74.06
N ILE A 35 -40.81 12.48 -73.48
CA ILE A 35 -42.10 12.40 -74.20
C ILE A 35 -42.70 13.80 -74.45
N LEU A 36 -42.37 14.76 -73.58
CA LEU A 36 -42.90 16.12 -73.57
C LEU A 36 -42.10 17.13 -74.40
N ASP A 37 -41.22 16.68 -75.30
CA ASP A 37 -40.23 17.42 -76.14
C ASP A 37 -40.76 18.62 -76.99
N GLY A 38 -42.02 19.04 -76.82
CA GLY A 38 -42.58 20.28 -77.38
C GLY A 38 -42.93 21.37 -76.35
N GLY A 39 -42.64 21.16 -75.07
CA GLY A 39 -42.83 22.14 -73.99
C GLY A 39 -41.57 22.27 -73.14
N GLU A 40 -40.55 22.95 -73.68
CA GLU A 40 -39.19 23.07 -73.13
C GLU A 40 -39.15 23.37 -71.62
N MET A 41 -40.07 24.22 -71.14
CA MET A 41 -40.15 24.58 -69.73
C MET A 41 -40.57 23.42 -68.82
N VAL A 42 -41.55 22.61 -69.25
CA VAL A 42 -42.06 21.47 -68.46
C VAL A 42 -41.06 20.32 -68.49
N ALA A 43 -40.47 20.03 -69.65
CA ALA A 43 -39.41 19.04 -69.77
C ALA A 43 -38.18 19.41 -68.91
N GLY A 44 -37.78 20.69 -68.90
CA GLY A 44 -36.69 21.18 -68.07
C GLY A 44 -36.94 21.07 -66.56
N ILE A 45 -38.18 21.27 -66.09
CA ILE A 45 -38.55 21.09 -64.68
C ILE A 45 -38.47 19.60 -64.29
N LEU A 46 -38.97 18.71 -65.15
CA LEU A 46 -38.96 17.27 -64.90
C LEU A 46 -37.55 16.70 -64.85
N LEU A 47 -36.65 17.15 -65.73
CA LEU A 47 -35.24 16.75 -65.71
C LEU A 47 -34.53 17.20 -64.43
N ARG A 48 -34.75 18.43 -63.96
CA ARG A 48 -34.19 18.91 -62.68
C ARG A 48 -34.73 18.12 -61.49
N ALA A 49 -36.01 17.80 -61.48
CA ALA A 49 -36.62 16.99 -60.43
C ALA A 49 -36.05 15.55 -60.44
N ALA A 50 -35.81 14.97 -61.62
CA ALA A 50 -35.15 13.68 -61.75
C ALA A 50 -33.70 13.71 -61.22
N GLU A 51 -32.96 14.76 -61.54
CA GLU A 51 -31.59 14.95 -61.07
C GLU A 51 -31.52 15.08 -59.55
N LEU A 52 -32.41 15.88 -58.96
CA LEU A 52 -32.55 16.00 -57.50
C LEU A 52 -32.87 14.64 -56.85
N ALA A 53 -33.81 13.89 -57.41
CA ALA A 53 -34.16 12.56 -56.89
C ALA A 53 -32.98 11.56 -56.98
N ARG A 54 -32.13 11.64 -58.03
CA ARG A 54 -30.89 10.84 -58.12
C ARG A 54 -29.88 11.24 -57.05
N GLN A 55 -29.71 12.54 -56.83
CA GLN A 55 -28.78 13.08 -55.81
C GLN A 55 -29.24 12.73 -54.39
N GLU A 56 -30.54 12.77 -54.10
CA GLU A 56 -31.07 12.35 -52.81
C GLU A 56 -30.87 10.84 -52.59
N LYS A 57 -31.12 10.02 -53.62
CA LYS A 57 -30.90 8.56 -53.54
C LYS A 57 -29.42 8.22 -53.30
N SER A 58 -28.49 8.88 -54.00
CA SER A 58 -27.05 8.65 -53.78
C SER A 58 -26.60 9.12 -52.39
N SER A 59 -27.13 10.25 -51.92
CA SER A 59 -26.86 10.78 -50.58
C SER A 59 -27.41 9.85 -49.49
N ALA A 60 -28.61 9.29 -49.67
CA ALA A 60 -29.21 8.34 -48.75
C ALA A 60 -28.38 7.03 -48.65
N VAL A 61 -27.88 6.53 -49.78
CA VAL A 61 -26.98 5.36 -49.80
C VAL A 61 -25.66 5.67 -49.10
N ALA A 62 -25.07 6.84 -49.34
CA ALA A 62 -23.85 7.26 -48.65
C ALA A 62 -24.05 7.36 -47.14
N LEU A 63 -25.14 8.00 -46.70
CA LEU A 63 -25.50 8.13 -45.28
C LEU A 63 -25.77 6.77 -44.62
N GLN A 64 -26.40 5.84 -45.33
CA GLN A 64 -26.61 4.48 -44.83
C GLN A 64 -25.28 3.75 -44.63
N GLY A 65 -24.34 3.87 -45.56
CA GLY A 65 -23.00 3.30 -45.41
C GLY A 65 -22.22 3.93 -44.25
N GLU A 66 -22.32 5.25 -44.05
CA GLU A 66 -21.72 5.92 -42.89
C GLU A 66 -22.35 5.46 -41.57
N LYS A 67 -23.67 5.30 -41.53
CA LYS A 67 -24.39 4.78 -40.37
C LYS A 67 -23.92 3.37 -39.99
N GLU A 68 -23.79 2.48 -40.96
CA GLU A 68 -23.29 1.11 -40.73
C GLU A 68 -21.85 1.13 -40.22
N ARG A 69 -20.98 1.94 -40.83
CA ARG A 69 -19.60 2.12 -40.37
C ARG A 69 -19.50 2.67 -38.95
N LEU A 70 -20.36 3.63 -38.58
CA LEU A 70 -20.41 4.19 -37.24
C LEU A 70 -20.95 3.17 -36.22
N ALA A 71 -21.94 2.36 -36.59
CA ALA A 71 -22.46 1.29 -35.75
C ALA A 71 -21.37 0.24 -35.44
N GLU A 72 -20.58 -0.16 -36.43
CA GLU A 72 -19.45 -1.07 -36.21
C GLU A 72 -18.38 -0.48 -35.28
N LYS A 73 -18.08 0.82 -35.43
CA LYS A 73 -17.16 1.52 -34.52
C LYS A 73 -17.70 1.59 -33.11
N LEU A 74 -19.00 1.85 -32.94
CA LEU A 74 -19.65 1.92 -31.64
C LEU A 74 -19.51 0.58 -30.90
N VAL A 75 -19.84 -0.53 -31.56
CA VAL A 75 -19.71 -1.88 -30.97
C VAL A 75 -18.27 -2.17 -30.54
N LYS A 76 -17.27 -1.78 -31.34
CA LYS A 76 -15.86 -1.93 -30.97
C LYS A 76 -15.48 -1.11 -29.73
N VAL A 77 -15.90 0.15 -29.70
CA VAL A 77 -15.60 1.06 -28.58
C VAL A 77 -16.32 0.60 -27.31
N GLU A 78 -17.57 0.15 -27.39
CA GLU A 78 -18.32 -0.40 -26.26
C GLU A 78 -17.63 -1.65 -25.70
N GLY A 79 -17.19 -2.58 -26.55
CA GLY A 79 -16.44 -3.76 -26.11
C GLY A 79 -15.06 -3.43 -25.51
N GLU A 80 -14.36 -2.45 -26.06
CA GLU A 80 -13.11 -1.94 -25.45
C GLU A 80 -13.37 -1.30 -24.09
N ASN A 81 -14.48 -0.57 -23.93
CA ASN A 81 -14.86 0.07 -22.68
C ASN A 81 -15.19 -0.95 -21.60
N GLU A 82 -15.99 -1.97 -21.92
CA GLU A 82 -16.28 -3.09 -21.00
C GLU A 82 -14.98 -3.76 -20.53
N ARG A 83 -14.09 -4.10 -21.47
CA ARG A 83 -12.79 -4.69 -21.14
C ARG A 83 -11.93 -3.79 -20.26
N LEU A 84 -11.86 -2.49 -20.54
CA LEU A 84 -11.09 -1.54 -19.72
C LEU A 84 -11.71 -1.38 -18.33
N ASN A 85 -13.03 -1.44 -18.21
CA ASN A 85 -13.73 -1.36 -16.94
C ASN A 85 -13.47 -2.60 -16.07
N ASP A 86 -13.45 -3.80 -16.67
CA ASP A 86 -13.07 -5.04 -16.00
C ASP A 86 -11.63 -4.97 -15.48
N GLN A 87 -10.68 -4.53 -16.32
CA GLN A 87 -9.28 -4.32 -15.91
C GLN A 87 -9.15 -3.31 -14.77
N LEU A 88 -9.90 -2.20 -14.82
CA LEU A 88 -9.91 -1.20 -13.75
C LEU A 88 -10.43 -1.80 -12.44
N TRP A 89 -11.45 -2.66 -12.50
CA TRP A 89 -12.00 -3.33 -11.33
C TRP A 89 -10.99 -4.30 -10.71
N GLU A 90 -10.32 -5.12 -11.52
CA GLU A 90 -9.25 -6.03 -11.07
C GLU A 90 -8.09 -5.26 -10.41
N MET A 91 -7.65 -4.17 -11.03
CA MET A 91 -6.59 -3.31 -10.45
C MET A 91 -7.01 -2.71 -9.11
N LYS A 92 -8.27 -2.24 -8.99
CA LYS A 92 -8.79 -1.71 -7.72
C LYS A 92 -8.84 -2.77 -6.63
N LEU A 93 -9.25 -3.99 -6.98
CA LEU A 93 -9.29 -5.12 -6.04
C LEU A 93 -7.88 -5.45 -5.54
N SER A 94 -6.91 -5.60 -6.45
CA SER A 94 -5.52 -5.88 -6.09
C SER A 94 -4.90 -4.77 -5.23
N ALA A 95 -5.17 -3.50 -5.55
CA ALA A 95 -4.73 -2.37 -4.73
C ALA A 95 -5.34 -2.39 -3.32
N ALA A 96 -6.63 -2.73 -3.20
CA ALA A 96 -7.30 -2.83 -1.91
C ALA A 96 -6.72 -3.97 -1.05
N GLU A 97 -6.44 -5.12 -1.66
CA GLU A 97 -5.77 -6.25 -0.99
C GLU A 97 -4.36 -5.87 -0.53
N GLY A 98 -3.58 -5.21 -1.38
CA GLY A 98 -2.25 -4.70 -1.02
C GLY A 98 -2.28 -3.71 0.15
N LEU A 99 -3.20 -2.74 0.13
CA LEU A 99 -3.39 -1.80 1.24
C LEU A 99 -3.78 -2.49 2.55
N SER A 100 -4.63 -3.52 2.47
CA SER A 100 -5.03 -4.32 3.64
C SER A 100 -3.84 -5.10 4.22
N ALA A 101 -2.99 -5.68 3.35
CA ALA A 101 -1.77 -6.35 3.77
C ALA A 101 -0.79 -5.38 4.45
N SER A 102 -0.52 -4.22 3.84
CA SER A 102 0.34 -3.19 4.43
C SER A 102 -0.19 -2.67 5.77
N ARG A 103 -1.51 -2.52 5.92
CA ARG A 103 -2.11 -2.14 7.21
C ARG A 103 -1.83 -3.16 8.30
N LYS A 104 -1.93 -4.46 7.99
CA LYS A 104 -1.62 -5.54 8.94
C LYS A 104 -0.14 -5.53 9.32
N GLU A 105 0.75 -5.33 8.36
CA GLU A 105 2.20 -5.22 8.64
C GLU A 105 2.50 -4.06 9.59
N ILE A 106 1.95 -2.87 9.33
CA ILE A 106 2.11 -1.69 10.20
C ILE A 106 1.61 -1.99 11.63
N GLU A 107 0.47 -2.65 11.77
CA GLU A 107 -0.06 -3.02 13.08
C GLU A 107 0.87 -3.98 13.84
N VAL A 108 1.48 -4.96 13.15
CA VAL A 108 2.49 -5.85 13.75
C VAL A 108 3.74 -5.06 14.17
N TYR A 109 4.20 -4.11 13.35
CA TYR A 109 5.35 -3.27 13.70
C TYR A 109 5.07 -2.41 14.93
N LEU A 110 3.89 -1.79 15.02
CA LEU A 110 3.51 -0.98 16.18
C LEU A 110 3.50 -1.80 17.47
N ARG A 111 2.86 -2.98 17.46
CA ARG A 111 2.85 -3.89 18.63
C ARG A 111 4.25 -4.34 19.04
N ARG A 112 5.15 -4.57 18.08
CA ARG A 112 6.57 -4.90 18.36
C ARG A 112 7.33 -3.71 18.95
N SER A 113 7.04 -2.49 18.49
CA SER A 113 7.62 -1.26 19.03
C SER A 113 7.21 -1.07 20.49
N GLU A 114 5.92 -1.18 20.80
CA GLU A 114 5.38 -1.09 22.17
C GLU A 114 6.04 -2.14 23.09
N ALA A 115 6.17 -3.39 22.64
CA ALA A 115 6.86 -4.43 23.40
C ALA A 115 8.34 -4.11 23.65
N SER A 116 8.99 -3.43 22.69
CA SER A 116 10.39 -3.03 22.81
C SER A 116 10.58 -1.86 23.77
N GLU A 117 9.63 -0.93 23.82
CA GLU A 117 9.59 0.17 24.79
C GLU A 117 9.46 -0.36 26.22
N VAL A 118 8.54 -1.30 26.46
CA VAL A 118 8.36 -1.94 27.78
C VAL A 118 9.65 -2.64 28.24
N LEU A 119 10.30 -3.41 27.35
CA LEU A 119 11.58 -4.05 27.66
C LEU A 119 12.68 -3.04 27.99
N ASN A 120 12.73 -1.91 27.28
CA ASN A 120 13.72 -0.87 27.52
C ASN A 120 13.52 -0.17 28.87
N GLU A 121 12.28 0.06 29.27
CA GLU A 121 11.94 0.56 30.61
C GLU A 121 12.38 -0.41 31.70
N GLU A 122 12.12 -1.70 31.53
CA GLU A 122 12.52 -2.75 32.48
C GLU A 122 14.04 -2.85 32.60
N LEU A 123 14.77 -2.85 31.48
CA LEU A 123 16.24 -2.85 31.46
C LEU A 123 16.81 -1.61 32.14
N SER A 124 16.21 -0.43 31.90
CA SER A 124 16.62 0.82 32.54
C SER A 124 16.39 0.80 34.05
N ALA A 125 15.25 0.23 34.49
CA ALA A 125 14.96 0.05 35.91
C ALA A 125 15.95 -0.93 36.57
N ARG A 126 16.28 -2.04 35.90
CA ARG A 126 17.26 -3.02 36.37
C ARG A 126 18.66 -2.41 36.48
N LEU A 127 19.10 -1.67 35.46
CA LEU A 127 20.37 -0.96 35.48
C LEU A 127 20.45 0.04 36.63
N SER A 128 19.37 0.79 36.86
CA SER A 128 19.29 1.75 37.97
C SER A 128 19.44 1.09 39.34
N ARG A 129 18.87 -0.11 39.53
CA ARG A 129 19.05 -0.91 40.76
C ARG A 129 20.50 -1.36 40.92
N LEU A 130 21.09 -1.93 39.87
CA LEU A 130 22.49 -2.40 39.89
C LEU A 130 23.49 -1.26 40.17
N VAL A 131 23.24 -0.06 39.64
CA VAL A 131 24.07 1.12 39.92
C VAL A 131 23.99 1.50 41.40
N LYS A 132 22.80 1.46 42.01
CA LYS A 132 22.63 1.73 43.44
C LYS A 132 23.32 0.68 44.30
N GLU A 133 23.14 -0.60 44.00
CA GLU A 133 23.80 -1.71 44.70
C GLU A 133 25.33 -1.59 44.61
N ARG A 134 25.87 -1.31 43.42
CA ARG A 134 27.31 -1.10 43.22
C ARG A 134 27.85 0.05 44.06
N ARG A 135 27.09 1.14 44.22
CA ARG A 135 27.47 2.27 45.08
C ARG A 135 27.50 1.85 46.55
N GLN A 136 26.45 1.17 47.02
CA GLN A 136 26.38 0.66 48.40
C GLN A 136 27.53 -0.31 48.70
N GLN A 137 27.85 -1.22 47.78
CA GLN A 137 28.98 -2.14 47.91
C GLN A 137 30.32 -1.40 48.03
N ARG A 138 30.55 -0.36 47.21
CA ARG A 138 31.77 0.47 47.32
C ARG A 138 31.87 1.19 48.66
N GLU A 139 30.77 1.74 49.15
CA GLU A 139 30.73 2.40 50.46
C GLU A 139 30.99 1.38 51.58
N TYR A 140 30.41 0.19 51.50
CA TYR A 140 30.65 -0.89 52.45
C TYR A 140 32.11 -1.36 52.45
N ILE A 141 32.74 -1.51 51.27
CA ILE A 141 34.16 -1.84 51.16
C ILE A 141 35.02 -0.79 51.87
N LYS A 142 34.75 0.51 51.68
CA LYS A 142 35.49 1.58 52.37
C LYS A 142 35.37 1.48 53.90
N LEU A 143 34.17 1.16 54.40
CA LEU A 143 33.95 0.96 55.84
C LEU A 143 34.72 -0.24 56.39
N LEU A 144 34.78 -1.34 55.62
CA LEU A 144 35.59 -2.50 55.96
C LEU A 144 37.07 -2.17 55.96
N GLU A 145 37.58 -1.52 54.91
CA GLU A 145 38.97 -1.08 54.82
C GLU A 145 39.37 -0.19 56.00
N ALA A 146 38.52 0.77 56.38
CA ALA A 146 38.74 1.62 57.55
C ALA A 146 38.75 0.83 58.86
N SER A 147 37.85 -0.13 59.01
CA SER A 147 37.77 -1.01 60.19
C SER A 147 39.02 -1.90 60.32
N VAL A 148 39.47 -2.47 59.20
CA VAL A 148 40.71 -3.26 59.12
C VAL A 148 41.93 -2.40 59.47
N ALA A 149 42.02 -1.17 58.93
CA ALA A 149 43.10 -0.25 59.27
C ALA A 149 43.13 0.11 60.76
N ARG A 150 41.96 0.35 61.36
CA ARG A 150 41.82 0.64 62.80
C ARG A 150 42.27 -0.55 63.65
N LEU A 151 41.78 -1.75 63.34
CA LEU A 151 42.16 -2.98 64.05
C LEU A 151 43.66 -3.28 63.90
N GLY A 152 44.23 -3.14 62.70
CA GLY A 152 45.67 -3.28 62.48
C GLY A 152 46.50 -2.23 63.23
N GLY A 153 45.98 -1.01 63.37
CA GLY A 153 46.59 0.03 64.22
C GLY A 153 46.55 -0.32 65.71
N GLN A 154 45.42 -0.81 66.21
CA GLN A 154 45.25 -1.25 67.59
C GLN A 154 46.15 -2.44 67.92
N LEU A 155 46.25 -3.44 67.04
CA LEU A 155 47.15 -4.58 67.20
C LEU A 155 48.62 -4.16 67.25
N ARG A 156 49.05 -3.24 66.37
CA ARG A 156 50.42 -2.67 66.42
C ARG A 156 50.69 -1.85 67.69
N GLY A 157 49.67 -1.15 68.19
CA GLY A 157 49.74 -0.45 69.48
C GLY A 157 49.83 -1.42 70.65
N HIS A 158 49.08 -2.51 70.59
CA HIS A 158 49.09 -3.57 71.57
C HIS A 158 50.44 -4.31 71.58
N ASP A 159 51.00 -4.66 70.42
CA ASP A 159 52.35 -5.24 70.28
C ASP A 159 53.44 -4.35 70.87
N ARG A 160 53.29 -3.02 70.78
CA ARG A 160 54.20 -2.07 71.45
C ARG A 160 54.00 -2.06 72.96
N GLY A 161 52.77 -2.14 73.45
CA GLY A 161 52.46 -2.28 74.88
C GLY A 161 52.95 -3.61 75.48
N LEU A 162 52.85 -4.70 74.71
CA LEU A 162 53.32 -6.05 75.07
C LEU A 162 54.85 -6.21 75.03
N ARG A 163 55.57 -5.31 74.35
CA ARG A 163 57.03 -5.22 74.51
C ARG A 163 57.44 -4.54 75.82
N ILE A 164 56.54 -3.76 76.44
CA ILE A 164 56.79 -3.03 77.68
C ILE A 164 56.38 -3.86 78.92
N CYS A 165 55.50 -4.85 78.75
CA CYS A 165 55.12 -5.81 79.79
C CYS A 165 55.35 -7.26 79.31
N ASP A 166 56.33 -7.96 79.90
CA ASP A 166 56.71 -9.39 79.71
C ASP A 166 56.20 -10.09 78.43
N GLY A 167 56.85 -9.74 77.31
CA GLY A 167 56.41 -10.04 75.94
C GLY A 167 56.50 -11.49 75.43
N ALA A 168 56.44 -12.51 76.30
CA ALA A 168 56.45 -13.92 75.90
C ALA A 168 55.09 -14.63 76.03
N LEU A 169 54.31 -14.29 77.06
CA LEU A 169 52.99 -14.92 77.30
C LEU A 169 51.89 -14.30 76.43
N HIS A 170 51.87 -12.98 76.30
CA HIS A 170 50.80 -12.30 75.56
C HIS A 170 50.90 -12.41 74.03
N ARG A 171 52.06 -12.75 73.45
CA ARG A 171 52.15 -12.97 71.99
C ARG A 171 51.34 -14.20 71.54
N ARG A 172 51.31 -15.27 72.34
CA ARG A 172 50.53 -16.48 72.01
C ARG A 172 49.02 -16.20 72.03
N GLU A 173 48.55 -15.46 73.02
CA GLU A 173 47.12 -15.11 73.14
C GLU A 173 46.67 -14.17 72.01
N VAL A 174 47.50 -13.19 71.63
CA VAL A 174 47.18 -12.29 70.51
C VAL A 174 47.25 -13.02 69.16
N ASP A 175 48.21 -13.92 68.96
CA ASP A 175 48.29 -14.74 67.74
C ASP A 175 47.08 -15.68 67.62
N GLU A 176 46.64 -16.30 68.72
CA GLU A 176 45.42 -17.13 68.74
C GLU A 176 44.16 -16.31 68.44
N GLN A 177 44.05 -15.08 68.98
CA GLN A 177 42.93 -14.18 68.68
C GLN A 177 42.96 -13.65 67.24
N LEU A 178 44.14 -13.39 66.67
CA LEU A 178 44.30 -12.99 65.28
C LEU A 178 43.94 -14.11 64.30
N VAL A 179 44.29 -15.37 64.62
CA VAL A 179 43.90 -16.55 63.86
C VAL A 179 42.38 -16.77 63.95
N ALA A 180 41.79 -16.61 65.13
CA ALA A 180 40.34 -16.69 65.30
C ALA A 180 39.60 -15.58 64.53
N PHE A 181 40.11 -14.35 64.56
CA PHE A 181 39.54 -13.23 63.83
C PHE A 181 39.61 -13.44 62.31
N ARG A 182 40.77 -13.87 61.77
CA ARG A 182 40.92 -14.19 60.33
C ARG A 182 39.95 -15.28 59.87
N ARG A 183 39.83 -16.37 60.63
CA ARG A 183 38.88 -17.46 60.34
C ARG A 183 37.44 -16.95 60.34
N SER A 184 37.07 -16.06 61.26
CA SER A 184 35.71 -15.47 61.28
C SER A 184 35.45 -14.56 60.08
N THR A 185 36.46 -13.82 59.60
CA THR A 185 36.33 -12.94 58.43
C THR A 185 36.34 -13.70 57.11
N GLU A 186 37.07 -14.82 57.02
CA GLU A 186 37.02 -15.72 55.86
C GLU A 186 35.65 -16.41 55.75
N PHE A 187 35.03 -16.80 56.88
CA PHE A 187 33.66 -17.29 56.91
C PHE A 187 32.63 -16.22 56.52
N ALA A 188 32.78 -14.99 57.02
CA ALA A 188 31.87 -13.89 56.67
C ALA A 188 31.99 -13.40 55.22
N ALA A 189 33.15 -13.60 54.58
CA ALA A 189 33.34 -13.34 53.15
C ALA A 189 32.77 -14.47 52.27
N ALA A 190 32.84 -15.73 52.72
CA ALA A 190 32.27 -16.89 52.03
C ALA A 190 30.73 -16.89 52.07
N GLU A 191 30.12 -16.58 53.22
CA GLU A 191 28.64 -16.53 53.34
C GLU A 191 28.01 -15.43 52.45
N ARG A 192 28.73 -14.35 52.13
CA ARG A 192 28.21 -13.29 51.26
C ARG A 192 28.21 -13.64 49.77
N TRP A 193 29.03 -14.60 49.34
CA TRP A 193 29.03 -15.06 47.94
C TRP A 193 27.88 -16.03 47.65
N ASP A 194 27.47 -16.85 48.62
CA ASP A 194 26.36 -17.79 48.44
C ASP A 194 24.99 -17.10 48.32
N TYR A 195 24.74 -15.99 49.04
CA TYR A 195 23.49 -15.24 48.90
C TYR A 195 23.39 -14.45 47.58
N SER A 196 24.52 -14.08 46.95
CA SER A 196 24.52 -13.38 45.66
C SER A 196 24.23 -14.31 44.48
N LEU A 197 24.59 -15.60 44.58
CA LEU A 197 24.31 -16.61 43.55
C LEU A 197 22.91 -17.21 43.68
N ALA A 198 22.40 -17.39 44.91
CA ALA A 198 21.03 -17.86 45.13
C ALA A 198 19.97 -16.84 44.66
N SER A 199 20.23 -15.54 44.78
CA SER A 199 19.32 -14.49 44.29
C SER A 199 19.35 -14.31 42.76
N ALA A 200 20.39 -14.79 42.07
CA ALA A 200 20.49 -14.74 40.61
C ALA A 200 19.83 -15.94 39.91
N ALA A 201 19.48 -16.99 40.67
CA ALA A 201 18.84 -18.21 40.15
C ALA A 201 17.31 -18.23 40.29
N VAL A 202 16.70 -17.20 40.89
CA VAL A 202 15.24 -17.11 41.14
C VAL A 202 14.62 -15.82 40.56
N GLY A 203 15.15 -15.32 39.44
CA GLY A 203 14.61 -14.14 38.74
C GLY A 203 14.81 -14.19 37.24
#